data_AF-A0A832AUE4-F1
#
_entry.id   AF-A0A832AUE4-F1
#
_cell.length_a   1.000
_cell.length_b   1.000
_cell.length_c   1.000
_cell.angle_alpha   90.00
_cell.angle_beta   90.00
_cell.angle_gamma   90.00
#
_symmetry.space_group_name_H-M   'P 1'
#
loop_
_entity.id
_entity.type
_entity.pdbx_description
1 polymer ?
#
loop_
_entity_poly.entity_id
_entity_poly.type
_entity_poly.pdbx_seq_one_letter_code
_entity_poly.pdbx_strand_id
1 'polypeptide(L)'
;MARTGTDKARPHGGRQRGRWRRAMLAAMLILALLAGALVVLDRLYPPPLASAAEVSVVVLDRQARLLRPFTIHDGRWRLPVRLEDVDPRFVRMLIAYEDRRFYSHFGVDPLALVRAAGQWLANGRIISGGSTLTMQLARLIEP
;
A
#
# COMPACT_ATOMS: atom_id res chain seq x y z
N MET A 1 -27.86 67.99 -25.15
CA MET A 1 -28.03 67.38 -23.81
C MET A 1 -28.04 65.87 -23.96
N ALA A 2 -27.31 65.18 -23.08
CA ALA A 2 -27.32 63.74 -22.74
C ALA A 2 -27.08 62.68 -23.84
N ARG A 3 -25.84 62.15 -23.80
CA ARG A 3 -25.42 60.81 -24.21
C ARG A 3 -26.05 59.77 -23.26
N THR A 4 -26.44 58.59 -23.75
CA THR A 4 -26.14 57.26 -23.15
C THR A 4 -26.79 56.13 -23.96
N GLY A 5 -26.04 55.55 -24.89
CA GLY A 5 -26.33 54.22 -25.45
C GLY A 5 -25.61 53.16 -24.60
N THR A 6 -26.36 52.21 -24.08
CA THR A 6 -25.92 51.13 -23.18
C THR A 6 -24.93 50.18 -23.86
N ASP A 7 -23.73 50.06 -23.28
CA ASP A 7 -22.72 49.09 -23.70
C ASP A 7 -23.09 47.68 -23.19
N LYS A 8 -23.30 46.75 -24.11
CA LYS A 8 -23.76 45.39 -23.84
C LYS A 8 -22.53 44.52 -23.55
N ALA A 9 -22.23 44.32 -22.27
CA ALA A 9 -21.09 43.51 -21.83
C ALA A 9 -21.12 42.09 -22.42
N ARG A 10 -20.06 41.69 -23.12
CA ARG A 10 -19.87 40.37 -23.72
C ARG A 10 -19.37 39.35 -22.67
N PRO A 11 -19.89 38.11 -22.62
CA PRO A 11 -19.48 37.14 -21.62
C PRO A 11 -18.08 36.59 -21.89
N HIS A 12 -17.12 36.90 -21.01
CA HIS A 12 -15.75 36.36 -20.99
C HIS A 12 -15.70 34.94 -20.37
N GLY A 13 -16.46 33.99 -20.93
CA GLY A 13 -16.58 32.62 -20.37
C GLY A 13 -15.71 31.52 -21.01
N GLY A 14 -15.14 31.75 -22.20
CA GLY A 14 -14.56 30.65 -23.01
C GLY A 14 -13.11 30.25 -22.68
N ARG A 15 -12.28 31.19 -22.21
CA ARG A 15 -10.82 30.96 -22.02
C ARG A 15 -10.50 30.08 -20.80
N GLN A 16 -11.31 30.13 -19.74
CA GLN A 16 -11.05 29.36 -18.53
C GLN A 16 -11.23 27.85 -18.75
N ARG A 17 -12.30 27.44 -19.44
CA ARG A 17 -12.58 26.01 -19.72
C ARG A 17 -11.44 25.29 -20.46
N GLY A 18 -10.76 25.97 -21.38
CA GLY A 18 -9.61 25.40 -22.11
C GLY A 18 -8.37 25.20 -21.23
N ARG A 19 -8.14 26.08 -20.24
CA ARG A 19 -7.00 25.99 -19.32
C ARG A 19 -7.16 24.84 -18.31
N TRP A 20 -8.37 24.66 -17.77
CA TRP A 20 -8.70 23.52 -16.90
C TRP A 20 -8.56 22.19 -17.62
N ARG A 21 -9.02 22.08 -18.88
CA ARG A 21 -8.86 20.85 -19.66
C ARG A 21 -7.39 20.49 -19.90
N ARG A 22 -6.55 21.48 -20.24
CA ARG A 22 -5.09 21.27 -20.40
C ARG A 22 -4.42 20.87 -19.09
N ALA A 23 -4.80 21.49 -17.97
CA ALA A 23 -4.28 21.13 -16.65
C ALA A 23 -4.66 19.70 -16.25
N MET A 24 -5.90 19.27 -16.50
CA MET A 24 -6.33 17.90 -16.24
C MET A 24 -5.58 16.88 -17.11
N LEU A 25 -5.41 17.16 -18.41
CA LEU A 25 -4.64 16.30 -19.30
C LEU A 25 -3.18 16.18 -18.86
N ALA A 26 -2.56 17.29 -18.46
CA ALA A 26 -1.20 17.28 -17.93
C ALA A 26 -1.09 16.46 -16.62
N ALA A 27 -2.04 16.63 -15.70
CA ALA A 27 -2.08 15.86 -14.45
C ALA A 27 -2.24 14.35 -14.69
N MET A 28 -3.13 13.96 -15.62
CA MET A 28 -3.29 12.55 -16.00
C MET A 28 -2.02 11.98 -16.65
N LEU A 29 -1.35 12.76 -17.51
CA LEU A 29 -0.09 12.34 -18.11
C LEU A 29 0.99 12.14 -17.05
N ILE A 30 1.12 13.07 -16.10
CA ILE A 30 2.07 12.94 -14.99
C ILE A 30 1.76 11.69 -14.15
N LEU A 31 0.50 11.47 -13.80
CA LEU A 31 0.10 10.29 -13.04
C LEU A 31 0.39 8.99 -13.79
N ALA A 32 0.13 8.95 -15.09
CA ALA A 32 0.45 7.80 -15.94
C ALA A 32 1.97 7.55 -16.02
N LEU A 33 2.77 8.61 -16.14
CA LEU A 33 4.24 8.51 -16.13
C LEU A 33 4.76 8.02 -14.78
N LEU A 34 4.21 8.50 -13.67
CA LEU A 34 4.58 8.04 -12.32
C LEU A 34 4.20 6.57 -12.12
N ALA A 35 2.99 6.16 -12.52
CA ALA A 35 2.57 4.77 -12.46
C ALA A 35 3.47 3.87 -13.34
N GLY A 36 3.79 4.32 -14.56
CA GLY A 36 4.72 3.62 -15.45
C GLY A 36 6.12 3.50 -14.85
N ALA A 37 6.64 4.57 -14.25
CA ALA A 37 7.94 4.56 -13.58
C ALA A 37 7.96 3.58 -12.39
N LEU A 38 6.90 3.55 -11.58
CA LEU A 38 6.77 2.58 -10.47
C LEU A 38 6.79 1.14 -10.97
N VAL A 39 6.07 0.85 -12.07
CA VAL A 39 6.08 -0.50 -12.68
C VAL A 39 7.47 -0.85 -13.21
N VAL A 40 8.17 0.09 -13.85
CA VAL A 40 9.55 -0.15 -14.32
C VAL A 40 10.49 -0.40 -13.15
N LEU A 41 10.40 0.39 -12.07
CA LEU A 41 11.20 0.19 -10.86
C LEU A 41 10.93 -1.18 -10.23
N ASP A 42 9.68 -1.59 -10.10
CA ASP A 42 9.30 -2.93 -9.59
C ASP A 42 9.93 -4.06 -10.41
N ARG A 43 10.04 -3.88 -11.73
CA ARG A 43 10.68 -4.87 -12.61
C ARG A 43 12.20 -4.86 -12.57
N LEU A 44 12.80 -3.71 -12.34
CA LEU A 44 14.25 -3.57 -12.22
C LEU A 44 14.76 -3.99 -10.84
N TYR A 45 13.93 -3.82 -9.81
CA TYR A 45 14.23 -4.10 -8.42
C TYR A 45 13.14 -4.99 -7.80
N PRO A 46 13.01 -6.25 -8.27
CA PRO A 46 12.02 -7.16 -7.70
C PRO A 46 12.35 -7.45 -6.22
N PRO A 47 11.34 -7.63 -5.36
CA PRO A 47 11.56 -7.90 -3.95
C PRO A 47 12.32 -9.23 -3.73
N PRO A 48 13.18 -9.33 -2.71
CA PRO A 48 14.00 -10.52 -2.43
C PRO A 48 13.16 -11.63 -1.78
N LEU A 49 12.21 -12.21 -2.53
CA LEU A 49 11.29 -13.24 -2.03
C LEU A 49 11.99 -14.52 -1.56
N ALA A 50 13.20 -14.81 -2.07
CA ALA A 50 14.01 -15.93 -1.61
C ALA A 50 14.35 -15.80 -0.11
N SER A 51 14.67 -14.59 0.35
CA SER A 51 14.94 -14.29 1.77
C SER A 51 13.69 -14.45 2.64
N ALA A 52 12.50 -14.28 2.06
CA ALA A 52 11.23 -14.53 2.75
C ALA A 52 10.95 -16.03 2.96
N ALA A 53 11.44 -16.87 2.04
CA ALA A 53 11.27 -18.32 2.08
C ALA A 53 12.28 -19.04 2.99
N GLU A 54 13.29 -18.31 3.49
CA GLU A 54 14.28 -18.90 4.38
C GLU A 54 13.67 -19.25 5.74
N VAL A 55 13.83 -20.52 6.13
CA VAL A 55 13.31 -21.08 7.38
C VAL A 55 14.43 -21.73 8.20
N SER A 56 14.23 -21.76 9.51
CA SER A 56 15.11 -22.39 10.48
C SER A 56 15.25 -23.89 10.24
N VAL A 57 16.48 -24.39 10.30
CA VAL A 57 16.73 -25.84 10.45
C VAL A 57 16.24 -26.26 11.83
N VAL A 58 15.39 -27.29 11.88
CA VAL A 58 14.82 -27.83 13.12
C VAL A 58 15.29 -29.26 13.34
N VAL A 59 15.78 -29.54 14.54
CA VAL A 59 16.13 -30.88 15.01
C VAL A 59 14.93 -31.41 15.81
N LEU A 60 14.41 -32.55 15.37
CA LEU A 60 13.28 -33.22 15.99
C LEU A 60 13.72 -34.55 16.61
N ASP A 61 12.98 -35.04 17.61
CA ASP A 61 13.14 -36.41 18.09
C ASP A 61 12.40 -37.43 17.21
N ARG A 62 12.45 -38.72 17.59
CA ARG A 62 11.79 -39.81 16.85
C ARG A 62 10.26 -39.70 16.82
N GLN A 63 9.69 -38.89 17.70
CA GLN A 63 8.26 -38.60 17.81
C GLN A 63 7.91 -37.24 17.18
N ALA A 64 8.81 -36.66 16.38
CA ALA A 64 8.68 -35.35 15.74
C ALA A 64 8.53 -34.16 16.72
N ARG A 65 8.95 -34.31 17.99
CA ARG A 65 8.95 -33.20 18.95
C ARG A 65 10.20 -32.36 18.75
N LEU A 66 10.02 -31.04 18.78
CA LEU A 66 11.12 -30.08 18.63
C LEU A 66 12.15 -30.26 19.76
N LEU A 67 13.38 -30.59 19.38
CA LEU A 67 14.53 -30.62 20.29
C LEU A 67 15.28 -29.28 20.24
N ARG A 68 15.57 -28.79 19.03
CA ARG A 68 16.32 -27.54 18.85
C ARG A 68 16.08 -26.90 17.48
N PRO A 69 15.80 -25.60 17.42
CA PRO A 69 15.88 -24.83 16.19
C PRO A 69 17.21 -24.07 16.06
N PHE A 70 17.62 -23.83 14.81
CA PHE A 70 18.73 -22.93 14.46
C PHE A 70 18.20 -21.64 13.83
N THR A 71 18.95 -20.56 13.98
CA THR A 71 18.63 -19.27 13.35
C THR A 71 18.86 -19.33 11.85
N ILE A 72 18.10 -18.54 11.09
CA ILE A 72 18.42 -18.22 9.69
C ILE A 72 19.63 -17.27 9.62
N HIS A 73 20.13 -16.96 8.42
CA HIS A 73 21.36 -16.16 8.24
C HIS A 73 21.33 -14.80 8.95
N ASP A 74 20.14 -14.22 9.16
CA ASP A 74 19.94 -12.94 9.84
C ASP A 74 19.81 -13.03 11.38
N GLY A 75 20.00 -14.21 11.97
CA GLY A 75 19.96 -14.43 13.42
C GLY A 75 18.55 -14.58 14.01
N ARG A 76 17.49 -14.55 13.20
CA ARG A 76 16.11 -14.78 13.67
C ARG A 76 15.72 -16.25 13.64
N TRP A 77 14.69 -16.59 14.41
CA TRP A 77 14.03 -17.90 14.35
C TRP A 77 12.85 -17.78 13.39
N ARG A 78 12.80 -18.65 12.38
CA ARG A 78 11.68 -18.76 11.44
C ARG A 78 11.30 -20.23 11.29
N LEU A 79 10.53 -20.74 12.26
CA LEU A 79 10.13 -22.14 12.25
C LEU A 79 9.29 -22.46 11.00
N PRO A 80 9.54 -23.59 10.32
CA PRO A 80 8.74 -23.97 9.16
C PRO A 80 7.31 -24.25 9.61
N VAL A 81 6.35 -23.54 9.03
CA VAL A 81 4.92 -23.70 9.28
C VAL A 81 4.18 -23.52 7.96
N ARG A 82 3.23 -24.41 7.66
CA ARG A 82 2.33 -24.23 6.52
C ARG A 82 1.06 -23.55 7.00
N LEU A 83 0.40 -22.83 6.10
CA LEU A 83 -0.84 -22.11 6.46
C LEU A 83 -1.93 -23.06 7.00
N GLU A 84 -1.95 -24.31 6.53
CA GLU A 84 -2.87 -25.36 7.01
C GLU A 84 -2.57 -25.85 8.44
N ASP A 85 -1.34 -25.66 8.93
CA ASP A 85 -0.94 -26.00 10.30
C ASP A 85 -1.35 -24.91 11.31
N VAL A 86 -1.79 -23.75 10.83
CA VAL A 86 -2.19 -22.60 11.66
C VAL A 86 -3.70 -22.64 11.89
N ASP A 87 -4.14 -22.38 13.12
CA ASP A 87 -5.56 -22.27 13.44
C ASP A 87 -6.24 -21.27 12.48
N PRO A 88 -7.23 -21.71 11.67
CA PRO A 88 -7.94 -20.82 10.75
C PRO A 88 -8.59 -19.62 11.45
N ARG A 89 -8.92 -19.72 12.74
CA ARG A 89 -9.43 -18.59 13.54
C ARG A 89 -8.37 -17.51 13.72
N PHE A 90 -7.11 -17.90 13.96
CA PHE A 90 -6.01 -16.95 14.08
C PHE A 90 -5.83 -16.17 12.78
N VAL A 91 -5.77 -16.88 11.64
CA VAL A 91 -5.63 -16.26 10.32
C VAL A 91 -6.78 -15.27 10.05
N ARG A 92 -8.03 -15.66 10.33
CA ARG A 92 -9.19 -14.77 10.17
C ARG A 92 -9.12 -13.54 11.09
N MET A 93 -8.70 -13.70 12.34
CA MET A 93 -8.54 -12.58 13.27
C MET A 93 -7.43 -11.64 12.82
N LEU A 94 -6.27 -12.18 12.43
CA LEU A 94 -5.14 -11.39 11.93
C LEU A 94 -5.56 -10.53 10.75
N ILE A 95 -6.21 -11.12 9.75
CA ILE A 95 -6.74 -10.38 8.60
C ILE A 95 -7.79 -9.35 9.05
N ALA A 96 -8.73 -9.71 9.92
CA ALA A 96 -9.78 -8.78 10.35
C ALA A 96 -9.24 -7.55 11.10
N TYR A 97 -8.18 -7.71 11.91
CA TYR A 97 -7.59 -6.65 12.73
C TYR A 97 -6.52 -5.83 12.00
N GLU A 98 -5.61 -6.48 11.29
CA GLU A 98 -4.48 -5.80 10.62
C GLU A 98 -4.85 -5.30 9.23
N ASP A 99 -5.64 -6.07 8.48
CA ASP A 99 -5.89 -5.80 7.07
C ASP A 99 -7.25 -6.35 6.60
N ARG A 100 -8.33 -5.72 7.06
CA ARG A 100 -9.71 -6.18 6.82
C ARG A 100 -10.04 -6.37 5.34
N ARG A 101 -9.34 -5.67 4.44
CA ARG A 101 -9.55 -5.68 3.00
C ARG A 101 -8.45 -6.40 2.23
N PHE A 102 -7.64 -7.20 2.91
CA PHE A 102 -6.50 -7.92 2.34
C PHE A 102 -6.78 -8.54 0.96
N TYR A 103 -7.88 -9.28 0.82
CA TYR A 103 -8.24 -9.97 -0.43
C TYR A 103 -8.84 -9.07 -1.53
N SER A 104 -9.14 -7.81 -1.23
CA SER A 104 -9.80 -6.87 -2.15
C SER A 104 -8.85 -5.83 -2.75
N HIS A 105 -7.57 -5.83 -2.33
CA HIS A 105 -6.58 -4.86 -2.79
C HIS A 105 -5.28 -5.53 -3.23
N PHE A 106 -4.51 -4.84 -4.08
CA PHE A 106 -3.25 -5.33 -4.64
C PHE A 106 -2.05 -4.89 -3.80
N GLY A 107 -2.07 -5.19 -2.50
CA GLY A 107 -1.00 -4.89 -1.54
C GLY A 107 -1.01 -3.50 -0.92
N VAL A 108 -1.71 -2.51 -1.50
CA VAL A 108 -1.97 -1.21 -0.86
C VAL A 108 -3.46 -0.96 -0.84
N ASP A 109 -3.99 -0.47 0.27
CA ASP A 109 -5.40 -0.11 0.44
C ASP A 109 -5.60 1.42 0.37
N PRO A 110 -6.02 1.98 -0.79
CA PRO A 110 -6.19 3.43 -0.93
C PRO A 110 -7.26 3.99 -0.01
N LEU A 111 -8.31 3.22 0.27
CA LEU A 111 -9.40 3.66 1.13
C LEU A 111 -8.95 3.70 2.60
N ALA A 112 -8.10 2.76 3.04
CA ALA A 112 -7.51 2.80 4.37
C ALA A 112 -6.53 3.98 4.50
N LEU A 113 -5.73 4.24 3.44
CA LEU A 113 -4.80 5.36 3.40
C LEU A 113 -5.53 6.71 3.50
N VAL A 114 -6.58 6.91 2.69
CA VAL A 114 -7.39 8.15 2.72
C VAL A 114 -8.06 8.34 4.09
N ARG A 115 -8.61 7.27 4.67
CA ARG A 115 -9.21 7.30 6.02
C ARG A 115 -8.16 7.70 7.07
N ALA A 116 -6.99 7.05 7.06
CA ALA A 116 -5.92 7.32 8.00
C ALA A 116 -5.40 8.76 7.87
N ALA A 117 -5.18 9.24 6.64
CA ALA A 117 -4.78 10.61 6.37
C ALA A 117 -5.83 11.63 6.83
N GLY A 118 -7.11 11.38 6.58
CA GLY A 118 -8.21 12.24 7.04
C GLY A 118 -8.29 12.32 8.56
N GLN A 119 -8.15 11.18 9.25
CA GLN A 119 -8.12 11.15 10.72
C GLN A 119 -6.88 11.85 11.29
N TRP A 120 -5.71 11.67 10.67
CA TRP A 120 -4.49 12.36 11.06
C TRP A 120 -4.65 13.88 10.94
N LEU A 121 -5.16 14.37 9.80
CA LEU A 121 -5.40 15.78 9.58
C LEU A 121 -6.42 16.37 10.58
N ALA A 122 -7.51 15.64 10.84
CA ALA A 122 -8.55 16.09 11.76
C ALA A 122 -8.11 16.11 13.24
N ASN A 123 -7.20 15.22 13.65
CA ASN A 123 -6.80 15.07 15.05
C ASN A 123 -5.41 15.63 15.37
N GLY A 124 -4.63 16.04 14.36
CA GLY A 124 -3.25 16.50 14.50
C GLY A 124 -2.27 15.41 14.96
N ARG A 125 -2.69 14.14 15.03
CA ARG A 125 -1.89 12.99 15.45
C ARG A 125 -2.37 11.73 14.75
N ILE A 126 -1.50 10.74 14.63
CA ILE A 126 -1.86 9.46 13.99
C ILE A 126 -2.85 8.73 14.90
N ILE A 127 -4.06 8.50 14.41
CA ILE A 127 -5.12 7.78 15.14
C ILE A 127 -5.27 6.34 14.65
N SER A 128 -4.94 6.09 13.39
CA SER A 128 -5.13 4.78 12.78
C SER A 128 -4.02 4.42 11.82
N GLY A 129 -3.82 3.10 11.65
CA GLY A 129 -2.95 2.55 10.63
C GLY A 129 -3.61 2.58 9.24
N GLY A 130 -2.75 2.72 8.23
CA GLY A 130 -3.07 2.50 6.81
C GLY A 130 -2.17 1.44 6.16
N SER A 131 -1.32 0.76 6.94
CA SER A 131 -0.43 -0.29 6.45
C SER A 131 -1.20 -1.59 6.21
N THR A 132 -0.87 -2.29 5.13
CA THR A 132 -1.41 -3.62 4.80
C THR A 132 -0.48 -4.73 5.25
N LEU A 133 -0.95 -5.98 5.27
CA LEU A 133 -0.09 -7.14 5.53
C LEU A 133 1.03 -7.25 4.49
N THR A 134 0.78 -6.89 3.22
CA THR A 134 1.81 -6.87 2.17
C THR A 134 2.89 -5.84 2.44
N MET A 135 2.54 -4.63 2.89
CA MET A 135 3.52 -3.61 3.27
C MET A 135 4.35 -4.04 4.49
N GLN A 136 3.70 -4.68 5.47
CA GLN A 136 4.40 -5.23 6.63
C GLN A 136 5.37 -6.34 6.22
N LEU A 137 4.96 -7.25 5.32
CA LEU A 137 5.82 -8.29 4.77
C LEU A 137 7.03 -7.68 4.04
N ALA A 138 6.83 -6.68 3.19
CA ALA A 138 7.91 -5.99 2.48
C ALA A 138 8.97 -5.44 3.45
N ARG A 139 8.54 -4.84 4.57
CA ARG A 139 9.44 -4.35 5.62
C ARG A 139 10.22 -5.48 6.33
N LEU A 140 9.62 -6.66 6.49
CA LEU A 140 10.24 -7.78 7.20
C LEU A 140 11.28 -8.53 6.35
N ILE A 141 11.13 -8.52 5.03
CA ILE A 141 12.01 -9.22 4.09
C ILE A 141 13.23 -8.39 3.69
N GLU A 142 13.17 -7.07 3.84
CA GLU A 142 14.20 -6.11 3.42
C GLU A 142 14.54 -5.16 4.59
N PRO A 143 15.31 -5.64 5.59
CA PRO A 143 15.65 -4.88 6.79
C PRO A 143 16.67 -3.76 6.56
#